data_AF-A3DKF2-F1
#
_entry.id   AF-A3DKF2-F1
#
_cell.length_a   1.000
_cell.length_b   1.000
_cell.length_c   1.000
_cell.angle_alpha   90.00
_cell.angle_beta   90.00
_cell.angle_gamma   90.00
#
_symmetry.space_group_name_H-M   'P 1'
#
loop_
_entity.id
_entity.type
_entity.pdbx_description
1 polymer ?
#
loop_
_entity_poly.entity_id
_entity_poly.type
_entity_poly.pdbx_seq_one_letter_code
_entity_poly.pdbx_strand_id
1 'polypeptide(L)'
;MSKEKMFAMRMSQMDYDRIQHKAGQAGMSMTAFITASALGKNITVVDGLDKVLAELKAIGKNLNQLTTLCNMGRITCLDLTEIKSSFGKVFDYLYDRMDRG
;
A
#
# COMPACT_ATOMS: atom_id res chain seq x y z
N MET A 1 -1.83 -10.22 20.25
CA MET A 1 -1.90 -11.63 20.68
C MET A 1 -0.47 -12.14 20.89
N SER A 2 -0.19 -12.74 22.04
CA SER A 2 1.07 -13.45 22.33
C SER A 2 1.16 -14.74 21.50
N LYS A 3 2.35 -15.06 20.96
CA LYS A 3 2.62 -16.37 20.35
C LYS A 3 3.13 -17.31 21.45
N GLU A 4 2.29 -18.25 21.87
CA GLU A 4 2.58 -19.10 23.05
C GLU A 4 3.03 -20.51 22.70
N LYS A 5 2.78 -20.97 21.46
CA LYS A 5 3.12 -22.32 21.01
C LYS A 5 4.32 -22.31 20.06
N MET A 6 5.30 -23.18 20.33
CA MET A 6 6.42 -23.44 19.43
C MET A 6 6.09 -24.56 18.44
N PHE A 7 6.49 -24.37 17.18
CA PHE A 7 6.37 -25.37 16.13
C PHE A 7 7.76 -25.60 15.51
N ALA A 8 8.32 -26.79 15.73
CA ALA A 8 9.62 -27.19 15.18
C ALA A 8 9.41 -28.16 14.01
N MET A 9 10.01 -27.86 12.87
CA MET A 9 9.96 -28.72 11.69
C MET A 9 11.35 -28.84 11.06
N ARG A 10 11.64 -30.01 10.46
CA ARG A 10 12.82 -30.22 9.63
C ARG A 10 12.45 -30.03 8.17
N MET A 11 13.35 -29.42 7.40
CA MET A 11 13.22 -29.24 5.96
C MET A 11 14.59 -29.32 5.30
N SER A 12 14.62 -29.54 3.98
CA SER A 12 15.86 -29.48 3.24
C SER A 12 16.41 -28.04 3.22
N GLN A 13 17.73 -27.88 3.04
CA GLN A 13 18.34 -26.55 2.91
C GLN A 13 17.73 -25.78 1.74
N MET A 14 17.47 -26.47 0.63
CA MET A 14 16.87 -25.88 -0.57
C MET A 14 15.47 -25.32 -0.30
N ASP A 15 14.63 -26.05 0.44
CA ASP A 15 13.29 -25.58 0.80
C ASP A 15 13.37 -24.41 1.77
N TYR A 16 14.27 -24.48 2.75
CA TYR A 16 14.50 -23.41 3.72
C TYR A 16 14.85 -22.09 3.01
N ASP A 17 15.84 -22.10 2.12
CA ASP A 17 16.28 -20.90 1.40
C ASP A 17 15.17 -20.34 0.52
N ARG A 18 14.38 -21.21 -0.12
CA ARG A 18 13.27 -20.80 -0.97
C ARG A 18 12.14 -20.15 -0.18
N ILE A 19 11.80 -20.68 1.00
CA ILE A 19 10.79 -20.08 1.87
C ILE A 19 11.33 -18.77 2.46
N GLN A 20 12.61 -18.72 2.85
CA GLN A 20 13.23 -17.49 3.36
C GLN A 20 13.19 -16.38 2.34
N HIS A 21 13.52 -16.69 1.08
CA HIS A 21 13.48 -15.73 -0.01
C HIS A 21 12.06 -15.19 -0.23
N LYS A 22 11.05 -16.07 -0.27
CA LYS A 22 9.64 -15.66 -0.41
C LYS A 22 9.16 -14.82 0.77
N ALA A 23 9.54 -15.17 1.99
CA ALA A 23 9.22 -14.37 3.18
C ALA A 23 9.87 -12.98 3.11
N GLY A 24 11.11 -12.89 2.65
CA GLY A 24 11.81 -11.63 2.40
C GLY A 24 11.14 -10.76 1.33
N GLN A 25 10.75 -11.35 0.20
CA GLN A 25 9.96 -10.67 -0.84
C GLN A 25 8.62 -10.16 -0.32
N ALA A 26 8.01 -10.87 0.64
CA ALA A 26 6.78 -10.46 1.31
C ALA A 26 6.97 -9.42 2.41
N GLY A 27 8.22 -9.05 2.77
CA GLY A 27 8.50 -8.17 3.91
C GLY A 27 8.10 -8.78 5.26
N MET A 28 8.01 -10.11 5.35
CA MET A 28 7.53 -10.83 6.53
C MET A 28 8.66 -11.63 7.18
N SER A 29 8.56 -11.86 8.49
CA SER A 29 9.39 -12.89 9.14
C SER A 29 8.98 -14.28 8.64
N MET A 30 9.94 -15.21 8.62
CA MET A 30 9.70 -16.61 8.21
C MET A 30 8.48 -17.22 8.90
N THR A 31 8.38 -17.08 10.23
CA THR A 31 7.25 -17.59 11.00
C THR A 31 5.92 -16.96 10.58
N ALA A 32 5.89 -15.65 10.35
CA ALA A 32 4.68 -14.96 9.92
C ALA A 32 4.26 -15.38 8.51
N PHE A 33 5.21 -15.50 7.59
CA PHE A 33 4.99 -15.95 6.22
C PHE A 33 4.43 -17.38 6.16
N ILE A 34 5.06 -18.32 6.87
CA ILE A 34 4.60 -19.72 6.92
C ILE A 34 3.22 -19.81 7.57
N THR A 35 2.99 -19.06 8.65
CA THR A 35 1.68 -19.06 9.33
C THR A 35 0.58 -18.51 8.42
N ALA A 36 0.83 -17.39 7.74
CA ALA A 36 -0.12 -16.81 6.79
C ALA A 36 -0.40 -17.76 5.63
N SER A 37 0.65 -18.35 5.06
CA SER A 37 0.55 -19.32 3.96
C SER A 37 -0.24 -20.57 4.36
N ALA A 38 0.04 -21.12 5.54
CA ALA A 38 -0.63 -22.32 6.06
C ALA A 38 -2.11 -22.07 6.41
N LEU A 39 -2.47 -20.82 6.74
CA LEU A 39 -3.85 -20.41 6.99
C LEU A 39 -4.58 -19.97 5.72
N GLY A 40 -3.96 -20.06 4.54
CA GLY A 40 -4.54 -19.63 3.28
C GLY A 40 -4.80 -18.13 3.19
N LYS A 41 -4.10 -17.31 3.99
CA LYS A 41 -4.24 -15.85 3.94
C LYS A 41 -3.61 -15.31 2.66
N ASN A 42 -4.26 -14.31 2.06
CA ASN A 42 -3.71 -13.60 0.92
C ASN A 42 -2.48 -12.78 1.36
N ILE A 43 -1.33 -13.04 0.75
CA ILE A 43 -0.10 -12.27 0.98
C ILE A 43 0.08 -11.33 -0.21
N THR A 44 -0.39 -10.09 -0.07
CA THR A 44 -0.30 -9.07 -1.11
C THR A 44 0.80 -8.07 -0.74
N VAL A 45 1.83 -7.98 -1.58
CA VAL A 45 2.89 -6.98 -1.46
C VAL A 45 2.54 -5.81 -2.37
N VAL A 46 2.42 -4.61 -1.78
CA VAL A 46 2.21 -3.39 -2.55
C VAL A 46 3.50 -2.58 -2.49
N ASP A 47 4.19 -2.50 -3.62
CA ASP A 47 5.41 -1.70 -3.79
C ASP A 47 5.14 -0.46 -4.66
N GLY A 48 5.94 0.60 -4.50
CA GLY A 48 5.86 1.81 -5.31
C GLY A 48 4.79 2.84 -4.90
N LEU A 49 4.08 2.63 -3.79
CA LEU A 49 3.12 3.61 -3.25
C LEU A 49 3.78 4.91 -2.77
N ASP A 50 5.07 4.86 -2.43
CA ASP A 50 5.89 6.01 -2.05
C ASP A 50 5.95 7.06 -3.18
N LYS A 51 6.13 6.61 -4.43
CA LYS A 51 6.13 7.48 -5.62
C LYS A 51 4.75 8.08 -5.85
N VAL A 52 3.69 7.26 -5.74
CA VAL A 52 2.31 7.73 -5.86
C VAL A 52 2.00 8.79 -4.80
N LEU A 53 2.46 8.59 -3.57
CA LEU A 53 2.31 9.56 -2.48
C LEU A 53 3.07 10.86 -2.74
N ALA A 54 4.26 10.79 -3.34
CA ALA A 54 5.04 11.97 -3.71
C ALA A 54 4.30 12.82 -4.76
N GLU A 55 3.78 12.18 -5.81
CA GLU A 55 2.97 12.85 -6.85
C GLU A 55 1.68 13.44 -6.26
N LEU A 56 0.99 12.71 -5.37
CA LEU A 56 -0.20 13.21 -4.68
C LEU A 56 0.11 14.47 -3.85
N LYS A 57 1.25 14.50 -3.15
CA LYS A 57 1.71 15.69 -2.41
C LYS A 57 1.99 16.86 -3.35
N ALA A 58 2.59 16.61 -4.51
CA ALA A 58 2.84 17.65 -5.51
C ALA A 58 1.52 18.25 -6.03
N ILE A 59 0.54 17.40 -6.32
CA ILE A 59 -0.79 17.84 -6.79
C ILE A 59 -1.51 18.64 -5.70
N GLY A 60 -1.47 18.20 -4.43
CA GLY A 60 -2.02 18.96 -3.31
C GLY A 60 -1.36 20.34 -3.13
N LYS A 61 -0.04 20.44 -3.33
CA LYS A 61 0.67 21.73 -3.32
C LYS A 61 0.19 22.65 -4.45
N ASN A 62 0.03 22.13 -5.66
CA ASN A 62 -0.44 22.91 -6.80
C ASN A 62 -1.89 23.40 -6.57
N LEU A 63 -2.77 22.55 -6.02
CA LEU A 63 -4.14 22.94 -5.65
C LEU A 63 -4.16 24.04 -4.60
N ASN A 64 -3.29 23.98 -3.58
CA ASN A 64 -3.18 25.04 -2.58
C ASN A 64 -2.74 26.37 -3.19
N GLN A 65 -1.81 26.34 -4.16
CA GLN A 65 -1.37 27.54 -4.88
C GLN A 65 -2.50 28.14 -5.72
N LEU A 66 -3.21 27.32 -6.49
CA LEU A 66 -4.37 27.77 -7.28
C LEU A 66 -5.47 28.36 -6.40
N THR A 67 -5.78 27.70 -5.28
CA THR A 67 -6.77 28.19 -4.30
C THR A 67 -6.35 29.53 -3.71
N THR A 68 -5.06 29.69 -3.39
CA THR A 68 -4.51 30.95 -2.88
C THR A 68 -4.63 32.07 -3.92
N LEU A 69 -4.27 31.80 -5.18
CA LEU A 69 -4.41 32.78 -6.27
C LEU A 69 -5.87 33.18 -6.51
N CYS A 70 -6.79 32.22 -6.42
CA CYS A 70 -8.23 32.47 -6.52
C CYS A 70 -8.73 33.35 -5.38
N ASN A 71 -8.33 33.05 -4.14
CA ASN A 71 -8.69 33.85 -2.95
C ASN A 71 -8.11 35.27 -3.01
N MET A 72 -6.97 35.45 -3.67
CA MET A 72 -6.39 36.77 -3.93
C MET A 72 -7.08 37.52 -5.08
N GLY A 73 -8.07 36.93 -5.74
CA GLY A 73 -8.74 37.50 -6.91
C GLY A 73 -7.86 37.57 -8.16
N ARG A 74 -6.72 36.87 -8.19
CA ARG A 74 -5.77 36.88 -9.32
C ARG A 74 -6.20 35.96 -10.45
N ILE A 75 -6.96 34.91 -10.13
CA ILE A 75 -7.56 33.99 -11.09
C ILE A 75 -9.01 33.70 -10.68
N THR A 76 -9.83 33.31 -11.63
CA THR A 76 -11.18 32.79 -11.36
C THR A 76 -11.10 31.34 -10.90
N CYS A 77 -12.00 30.92 -10.03
CA CYS A 77 -12.02 29.55 -9.52
C CYS A 77 -12.19 28.57 -10.69
N LEU A 78 -11.24 27.66 -10.86
CA LEU A 78 -11.25 26.65 -11.91
C LEU A 78 -12.19 25.50 -11.50
N ASP A 79 -12.87 24.88 -12.47
CA ASP A 79 -13.63 23.65 -12.21
C ASP A 79 -12.66 22.50 -11.95
N LEU A 80 -12.71 21.93 -10.74
CA LEU A 80 -11.86 20.83 -10.29
C LEU A 80 -12.63 19.50 -10.20
N THR A 81 -13.85 19.43 -10.73
CA THR A 81 -14.74 18.27 -10.59
C THR A 81 -14.13 17.00 -11.18
N GLU A 82 -13.53 17.10 -12.37
CA GLU A 82 -12.89 15.95 -13.05
C GLU A 82 -11.67 15.43 -12.29
N ILE A 83 -10.85 16.34 -11.76
CA ILE A 83 -9.68 16.00 -10.93
C ILE A 83 -10.16 15.27 -9.68
N LYS A 84 -11.13 15.83 -8.95
CA LYS A 84 -11.71 15.20 -7.75
C LYS A 84 -12.27 13.80 -8.05
N SER A 85 -13.00 13.64 -9.14
CA SER A 85 -13.58 12.36 -9.56
C SER A 85 -12.50 11.31 -9.86
N SER A 86 -11.47 11.70 -10.61
CA SER A 86 -10.37 10.80 -10.97
C SER A 86 -9.57 10.36 -9.75
N PHE A 87 -9.33 11.27 -8.80
CA PHE A 87 -8.69 10.95 -7.52
C PHE A 87 -9.55 10.02 -6.67
N GLY A 88 -10.85 10.27 -6.57
CA GLY A 88 -11.78 9.41 -5.83
C GLY A 88 -11.70 7.97 -6.30
N LYS A 89 -11.73 7.73 -7.61
CA LYS A 89 -11.63 6.38 -8.20
C LYS A 89 -10.34 5.65 -7.82
N VAL A 90 -9.21 6.36 -7.78
CA VAL A 90 -7.92 5.75 -7.37
C VAL A 90 -7.95 5.37 -5.89
N PHE A 91 -8.49 6.24 -5.03
CA PHE A 91 -8.64 5.94 -3.61
C PHE A 91 -9.57 4.76 -3.37
N ASP A 92 -10.74 4.72 -4.02
CA ASP A 92 -11.70 3.62 -3.90
C ASP A 92 -11.09 2.29 -4.33
N TYR A 93 -10.33 2.28 -5.44
CA TYR A 93 -9.63 1.09 -5.94
C TYR A 93 -8.57 0.56 -4.96
N LEU A 94 -7.82 1.45 -4.32
CA LEU A 94 -6.82 1.09 -3.32
C LEU A 94 -7.49 0.59 -2.04
N TYR A 95 -8.57 1.25 -1.61
CA TYR A 95 -9.30 0.89 -0.39
C TYR A 95 -9.93 -0.50 -0.51
N ASP A 96 -10.60 -0.80 -1.63
CA ASP A 96 -11.18 -2.13 -1.89
C ASP A 96 -10.13 -3.25 -1.85
N ARG A 97 -8.89 -2.97 -2.26
CA ARG A 97 -7.79 -3.95 -2.18
C ARG A 97 -7.20 -4.11 -0.79
N MET A 98 -7.29 -3.09 0.06
CA MET A 98 -6.83 -3.17 1.45
C MET A 98 -7.84 -3.86 2.36
N ASP A 99 -9.14 -3.73 2.08
CA ASP A 99 -10.22 -4.25 2.95
C ASP A 99 -10.57 -5.73 2.66
N ARG A 100 -10.08 -6.29 1.55
CA ARG A 100 -10.22 -7.72 1.19
C ARG A 100 -9.08 -8.61 1.72
N GLY A 101 -8.26 -8.10 2.63
CA GLY A 101 -7.09 -8.77 3.23
C GLY A 101 -7.34 -9.42 4.58
#